data_AF-A0A2D4TDY6-F1
#
_entry.id   AF-A0A2D4TDY6-F1
#
_cell.length_a   1.000
_cell.length_b   1.000
_cell.length_c   1.000
_cell.angle_alpha   90.00
_cell.angle_beta   90.00
_cell.angle_gamma   90.00
#
_symmetry.space_group_name_H-M   'P 1'
#
loop_
_entity.id
_entity.type
_entity.pdbx_description
1 polymer ?
#
loop_
_entity_poly.entity_id
_entity_poly.type
_entity_poly.pdbx_seq_one_letter_code
_entity_poly.pdbx_strand_id
1 'polypeptide(L)'
;GPPGPDQAASHGHAGTLGFEFSLGQQRILVDTGLSTYEDLRYRAYERSTAAHNTLVVDGKNSSDVWGLFKLGRRARIVDTGYEEQACGGRLYAAHNGYSRRRADLVHRREWSLGAGCLALEDQLEGAGEHVVCVYFHLHPSLNVDIESPRQARISLPDGVTLALTVDSRLALSVEESYCSARFDDRQPNKVLRAEARLTLPVSLHHELTGWVGPAPSQGSRERPWPTVDTPPQA
;
A
#
# COMPACT_ATOMS: atom_id res chain seq x y z
N GLY A 1 -9.48 -0.31 10.57
CA GLY A 1 -10.31 0.45 11.53
C GLY A 1 -9.85 1.90 11.61
N PRO A 2 -10.61 2.82 12.23
CA PRO A 2 -10.19 4.21 12.40
C PRO A 2 -8.92 4.29 13.26
N PRO A 3 -7.99 5.25 13.03
CA PRO A 3 -6.70 5.36 13.73
C PRO A 3 -6.81 5.86 15.18
N GLY A 4 -7.94 5.60 15.84
CA GLY A 4 -8.31 6.13 17.16
C GLY A 4 -9.48 7.12 17.09
N PRO A 5 -9.90 7.67 18.25
CA PRO A 5 -10.99 8.65 18.34
C PRO A 5 -10.74 9.86 17.44
N ASP A 6 -11.81 10.50 16.94
CA ASP A 6 -11.71 11.71 16.13
C ASP A 6 -10.91 12.83 16.81
N GLN A 7 -10.94 12.86 18.14
CA GLN A 7 -10.27 13.86 18.97
C GLN A 7 -8.80 13.49 19.32
N ALA A 8 -8.34 12.26 19.05
CA ALA A 8 -7.10 11.73 19.63
C ALA A 8 -6.28 10.78 18.71
N ALA A 9 -6.40 10.85 17.38
CA ALA A 9 -5.58 10.03 16.48
C ALA A 9 -4.15 10.60 16.32
N SER A 10 -3.41 10.67 17.42
CA SER A 10 -2.07 11.26 17.46
C SER A 10 -0.99 10.42 16.79
N HIS A 11 -1.25 9.13 16.59
CA HIS A 11 -0.31 8.17 16.03
C HIS A 11 -0.64 7.77 14.59
N GLY A 12 -1.75 8.26 14.03
CA GLY A 12 -2.13 7.90 12.68
C GLY A 12 -1.21 8.52 11.62
N HIS A 13 -0.93 7.74 10.58
CA HIS A 13 -0.22 8.13 9.37
C HIS A 13 -1.20 8.31 8.21
N ALA A 14 -0.75 8.90 7.10
CA ALA A 14 -1.52 9.04 5.87
C ALA A 14 -1.39 7.84 4.92
N GLY A 15 -1.19 6.64 5.46
CA GLY A 15 -1.01 5.37 4.72
C GLY A 15 -2.29 4.59 4.43
N THR A 16 -3.43 5.26 4.26
CA THR A 16 -4.70 4.56 3.94
C THR A 16 -4.55 3.76 2.64
N LEU A 17 -5.01 2.50 2.65
CA LEU A 17 -4.81 1.51 1.57
C LEU A 17 -3.34 1.15 1.30
N GLY A 18 -2.43 1.44 2.23
CA GLY A 18 -1.11 0.82 2.27
C GLY A 18 -1.20 -0.65 2.67
N PHE A 19 -0.23 -1.45 2.25
CA PHE A 19 -0.15 -2.88 2.56
C PHE A 19 1.31 -3.33 2.68
N GLU A 20 1.52 -4.48 3.30
CA GLU A 20 2.79 -5.20 3.26
C GLU A 20 2.58 -6.55 2.56
N PHE A 21 3.62 -7.09 1.95
CA PHE A 21 3.56 -8.38 1.26
C PHE A 21 4.78 -9.23 1.59
N SER A 22 4.54 -10.51 1.89
CA SER A 22 5.58 -11.48 2.20
C SER A 22 5.33 -12.79 1.45
N LEU A 23 6.41 -13.45 1.03
CA LEU A 23 6.40 -14.80 0.48
C LEU A 23 7.07 -15.74 1.47
N GLY A 24 6.27 -16.59 2.12
CA GLY A 24 6.76 -17.41 3.23
C GLY A 24 7.32 -16.53 4.35
N GLN A 25 8.61 -16.71 4.67
CA GLN A 25 9.31 -15.92 5.69
C GLN A 25 9.98 -14.66 5.14
N GLN A 26 9.94 -14.44 3.82
CA GLN A 26 10.61 -13.31 3.21
C GLN A 26 9.65 -12.14 3.05
N ARG A 27 9.99 -11.01 3.67
CA ARG A 27 9.25 -9.75 3.51
C ARG A 27 9.67 -9.13 2.18
N ILE A 28 8.69 -8.86 1.33
CA ILE A 28 8.92 -8.30 -0.01
C ILE A 28 8.65 -6.81 -0.01
N LEU A 29 7.40 -6.45 0.29
CA LEU A 29 6.96 -5.07 0.45
C LEU A 29 6.78 -4.77 1.93
N VAL A 30 7.43 -3.72 2.42
CA VAL A 30 7.41 -3.33 3.84
C VAL A 30 6.92 -1.91 4.01
N ASP A 31 6.47 -1.56 5.21
CA ASP A 31 6.23 -0.17 5.56
C ASP A 31 7.55 0.56 5.87
N THR A 32 7.60 1.88 5.62
CA THR A 32 8.72 2.72 6.08
C THR A 32 8.89 2.64 7.59
N GLY A 33 7.80 2.48 8.34
CA GLY A 33 7.81 2.36 9.79
C GLY A 33 7.99 3.71 10.49
N LEU A 34 8.50 3.66 11.72
CA LEU A 34 8.63 4.81 12.61
C LEU A 34 9.97 4.76 13.33
N SER A 35 10.90 5.63 12.94
CA SER A 35 12.24 5.64 13.51
C SER A 35 12.39 6.61 14.66
N THR A 36 11.59 7.68 14.73
CA THR A 36 11.82 8.77 15.69
C THR A 36 10.56 9.54 16.04
N TYR A 37 10.54 10.15 17.23
CA TYR A 37 9.54 11.15 17.63
C TYR A 37 10.12 12.57 17.74
N GLU A 38 11.43 12.73 17.45
CA GLU A 38 12.17 13.95 17.73
C GLU A 38 12.56 14.68 16.45
N ASP A 39 13.12 13.99 15.46
CA ASP A 39 13.44 14.61 14.18
C ASP A 39 12.17 14.75 13.32
N LEU A 40 11.67 15.98 13.28
CA LEU A 40 10.48 16.40 12.55
C LEU A 40 10.51 16.06 11.06
N ARG A 41 11.69 15.98 10.42
CA ARG A 41 11.78 15.68 8.98
C ARG A 41 11.49 14.20 8.71
N TYR A 42 12.16 13.32 9.46
CA TYR A 42 11.90 11.88 9.38
C TYR A 42 10.45 11.59 9.78
N ARG A 43 9.99 12.15 10.90
CA ARG A 43 8.61 11.95 11.36
C ARG A 43 7.57 12.45 10.35
N ALA A 44 7.81 13.58 9.68
CA ALA A 44 6.90 14.08 8.66
C ALA A 44 6.82 13.15 7.43
N TYR A 45 7.96 12.61 6.99
CA TYR A 45 8.01 11.66 5.88
C TYR A 45 7.35 10.33 6.26
N GLU A 46 7.73 9.72 7.39
CA GLU A 46 7.21 8.44 7.87
C GLU A 46 5.68 8.44 8.02
N ARG A 47 5.08 9.60 8.30
CA ARG A 47 3.63 9.79 8.38
C ARG A 47 2.97 10.14 7.05
N SER A 48 3.74 10.48 6.02
CA SER A 48 3.24 10.89 4.71
C SER A 48 2.71 9.70 3.91
N THR A 49 1.83 9.95 2.94
CA THR A 49 1.32 8.88 2.07
C THR A 49 2.43 8.24 1.22
N ALA A 50 3.46 9.02 0.85
CA ALA A 50 4.59 8.53 0.05
C ALA A 50 5.48 7.51 0.79
N ALA A 51 5.40 7.44 2.13
CA ALA A 51 6.13 6.46 2.93
C ALA A 51 5.45 5.08 3.00
N HIS A 52 4.32 4.90 2.30
CA HIS A 52 3.53 3.68 2.35
C HIS A 52 3.35 3.09 0.95
N ASN A 53 3.05 1.78 0.89
CA ASN A 53 2.79 1.06 -0.36
C ASN A 53 1.41 1.41 -0.93
N THR A 54 1.23 2.65 -1.38
CA THR A 54 -0.04 3.18 -1.88
C THR A 54 0.18 4.29 -2.90
N LEU A 55 -0.92 4.84 -3.40
CA LEU A 55 -0.93 5.88 -4.41
C LEU A 55 -0.94 7.28 -3.76
N VAL A 56 -0.27 8.23 -4.41
CA VAL A 56 -0.23 9.66 -4.08
C VAL A 56 -0.76 10.48 -5.26
N VAL A 57 -1.62 11.47 -4.97
CA VAL A 57 -2.14 12.44 -5.97
C VAL A 57 -1.58 13.83 -5.69
N ASP A 58 -1.01 14.46 -6.71
CA ASP A 58 -0.43 15.81 -6.71
C ASP A 58 0.60 16.07 -5.59
N GLY A 59 1.35 15.02 -5.22
CA GLY A 59 2.31 15.08 -4.12
C GLY A 59 1.66 15.39 -2.75
N LYS A 60 0.36 15.10 -2.58
CA LYS A 60 -0.37 15.37 -1.35
C LYS A 60 -0.65 14.10 -0.56
N ASN A 61 -0.71 14.26 0.75
CA ASN A 61 -1.18 13.19 1.64
C ASN A 61 -2.69 13.01 1.54
N SER A 62 -3.14 11.75 1.66
CA SER A 62 -4.56 11.36 1.73
C SER A 62 -5.22 11.80 3.05
N SER A 63 -4.41 12.03 4.09
CA SER A 63 -4.82 12.64 5.35
C SER A 63 -3.85 13.77 5.70
N ASP A 64 -4.36 14.84 6.29
CA ASP A 64 -3.52 15.96 6.72
C ASP A 64 -2.67 15.52 7.92
N VAL A 65 -1.36 15.61 7.78
CA VAL A 65 -0.38 15.29 8.83
C VAL A 65 0.20 16.60 9.33
N TRP A 66 -0.04 16.94 10.59
CA TRP A 66 0.43 18.18 11.20
C TRP A 66 1.31 17.91 12.42
N GLY A 67 2.47 18.55 12.46
CA GLY A 67 3.45 18.38 13.52
C GLY A 67 3.80 16.91 13.79
N LEU A 68 4.22 16.62 15.02
CA LEU A 68 4.61 15.27 15.42
C LEU A 68 3.43 14.32 15.61
N PHE A 69 2.28 14.86 16.04
CA PHE A 69 1.21 14.06 16.66
C PHE A 69 -0.21 14.46 16.26
N LYS A 70 -0.41 15.23 15.19
CA LYS A 70 -1.77 15.64 14.79
C LYS A 70 -2.11 15.11 13.41
N LEU A 71 -3.30 14.53 13.30
CA LEU A 71 -3.98 14.31 12.03
C LEU A 71 -5.12 15.33 11.92
N GLY A 72 -5.12 16.09 10.83
CA GLY A 72 -6.18 17.03 10.47
C GLY A 72 -7.32 16.30 9.74
N ARG A 73 -7.68 16.75 8.53
CA ARG A 73 -8.64 16.03 7.68
C ARG A 73 -8.13 14.62 7.42
N ARG A 74 -9.00 13.62 7.55
CA ARG A 74 -8.65 12.21 7.36
C ARG A 74 -9.29 11.65 6.10
N ALA A 75 -8.58 10.74 5.46
CA ALA A 75 -9.20 9.79 4.54
C ALA A 75 -10.27 9.00 5.29
N ARG A 76 -11.50 8.97 4.75
CA ARG A 76 -12.57 8.11 5.26
C ARG A 76 -12.74 6.95 4.30
N ILE A 77 -12.81 5.73 4.83
CA ILE A 77 -13.20 4.55 4.06
C ILE A 77 -14.66 4.72 3.65
N VAL A 78 -14.94 4.60 2.35
CA VAL A 78 -16.28 4.75 1.76
C VAL A 78 -16.82 3.46 1.17
N ASP A 79 -15.94 2.48 0.94
CA ASP A 79 -16.31 1.14 0.49
C ASP A 79 -15.24 0.14 0.93
N THR A 80 -15.63 -1.11 1.22
CA THR A 80 -14.72 -2.21 1.54
C THR A 80 -15.44 -3.55 1.39
N GLY A 81 -14.71 -4.58 0.99
CA GLY A 81 -15.20 -5.95 0.99
C GLY A 81 -14.11 -6.96 0.69
N TYR A 82 -14.45 -8.23 0.83
CA TYR A 82 -13.56 -9.34 0.53
C TYR A 82 -14.34 -10.50 -0.09
N GLU A 83 -13.67 -11.25 -0.96
CA GLU A 83 -14.20 -12.43 -1.63
C GLU A 83 -13.12 -13.53 -1.61
N GLU A 84 -13.48 -14.71 -1.11
CA GLU A 84 -12.60 -15.88 -1.15
C GLU A 84 -12.52 -16.45 -2.56
N GLN A 85 -11.33 -16.92 -2.94
CA GLN A 85 -11.10 -17.59 -4.22
C GLN A 85 -10.32 -18.88 -3.99
N ALA A 86 -10.42 -19.83 -4.92
CA ALA A 86 -9.81 -21.16 -4.77
C ALA A 86 -8.28 -21.13 -4.53
N CYS A 87 -7.60 -20.08 -4.99
CA CYS A 87 -6.15 -19.90 -4.84
C CYS A 87 -5.80 -18.54 -4.22
N GLY A 88 -6.47 -18.14 -3.14
CA GLY A 88 -6.20 -16.89 -2.43
C GLY A 88 -7.48 -16.10 -2.18
N GLY A 89 -7.54 -14.86 -2.64
CA GLY A 89 -8.71 -14.02 -2.43
C GLY A 89 -8.57 -12.62 -3.01
N ARG A 90 -9.70 -11.93 -3.04
CA ARG A 90 -9.84 -10.56 -3.50
C ARG A 90 -10.25 -9.70 -2.32
N LEU A 91 -9.46 -8.69 -1.99
CA LEU A 91 -9.77 -7.65 -1.02
C LEU A 91 -9.95 -6.34 -1.78
N TYR A 92 -10.94 -5.53 -1.43
CA TYR A 92 -11.04 -4.17 -1.98
C TYR A 92 -11.44 -3.17 -0.89
N ALA A 93 -11.00 -1.94 -1.06
CA ALA A 93 -11.41 -0.81 -0.23
C ALA A 93 -11.24 0.52 -0.98
N ALA A 94 -12.02 1.53 -0.59
CA ALA A 94 -11.97 2.87 -1.17
C ALA A 94 -11.97 3.96 -0.10
N HIS A 95 -11.31 5.07 -0.37
CA HIS A 95 -11.31 6.25 0.50
C HIS A 95 -11.43 7.57 -0.25
N ASN A 96 -12.03 8.57 0.40
CA ASN A 96 -12.18 9.93 -0.14
C ASN A 96 -11.05 10.89 0.29
N GLY A 97 -9.86 10.35 0.56
CA GLY A 97 -8.75 11.09 1.18
C GLY A 97 -8.18 12.21 0.30
N TYR A 98 -8.43 12.19 -1.00
CA TYR A 98 -8.02 13.27 -1.90
C TYR A 98 -9.12 14.29 -2.17
N SER A 99 -10.35 14.00 -1.72
CA SER A 99 -11.46 14.92 -1.87
C SER A 99 -11.18 16.23 -1.10
N ARG A 100 -11.21 17.34 -1.82
CA ARG A 100 -11.08 18.71 -1.28
C ARG A 100 -12.29 19.53 -1.72
N ARG A 101 -12.44 20.75 -1.18
CA ARG A 101 -13.62 21.62 -1.38
C ARG A 101 -14.12 21.80 -2.83
N ARG A 102 -13.34 21.45 -3.86
CA ARG A 102 -13.71 21.58 -5.29
C ARG A 102 -13.51 20.30 -6.12
N ALA A 103 -13.14 19.18 -5.51
CA ALA A 103 -12.91 17.92 -6.22
C ALA A 103 -13.30 16.75 -5.33
N ASP A 104 -14.24 15.93 -5.81
CA ASP A 104 -14.63 14.67 -5.18
C ASP A 104 -13.77 13.57 -5.79
N LEU A 105 -12.57 13.38 -5.21
CA LEU A 105 -11.63 12.33 -5.61
C LEU A 105 -11.74 11.17 -4.64
N VAL A 106 -12.05 9.99 -5.19
CA VAL A 106 -12.08 8.72 -4.46
C VAL A 106 -11.00 7.81 -5.04
N HIS A 107 -10.18 7.27 -4.15
CA HIS A 107 -9.19 6.24 -4.48
C HIS A 107 -9.70 4.90 -3.98
N ARG A 108 -9.90 3.97 -4.90
CA ARG A 108 -10.26 2.59 -4.64
C ARG A 108 -9.07 1.71 -5.02
N ARG A 109 -8.72 0.77 -4.15
CA ARG A 109 -7.75 -0.27 -4.44
C ARG A 109 -8.38 -1.63 -4.27
N GLU A 110 -8.04 -2.52 -5.17
CA GLU A 110 -8.27 -3.94 -5.05
C GLU A 110 -6.93 -4.70 -5.04
N TRP A 111 -6.86 -5.72 -4.18
CA TRP A 111 -5.78 -6.70 -4.11
C TRP A 111 -6.35 -8.06 -4.48
N SER A 112 -5.87 -8.63 -5.57
CA SER A 112 -6.26 -9.96 -6.03
C SER A 112 -5.05 -10.90 -5.93
N LEU A 113 -5.06 -11.75 -4.90
CA LEU A 113 -4.00 -12.71 -4.64
C LEU A 113 -4.39 -14.07 -5.24
N GLY A 114 -3.55 -14.54 -6.16
CA GLY A 114 -3.69 -15.81 -6.87
C GLY A 114 -2.49 -16.74 -6.71
N ALA A 115 -2.52 -17.86 -7.43
CA ALA A 115 -1.38 -18.78 -7.50
C ALA A 115 -0.22 -18.15 -8.31
N GLY A 116 0.74 -17.54 -7.63
CA GLY A 116 1.94 -16.98 -8.25
C GLY A 116 1.83 -15.52 -8.69
N CYS A 117 0.72 -14.85 -8.39
CA CYS A 117 0.47 -13.46 -8.76
C CYS A 117 -0.25 -12.70 -7.64
N LEU A 118 0.15 -11.46 -7.42
CA LEU A 118 -0.59 -10.44 -6.68
C LEU A 118 -0.88 -9.32 -7.68
N ALA A 119 -2.15 -9.23 -8.08
CA ALA A 119 -2.66 -8.14 -8.90
C ALA A 119 -3.18 -7.01 -8.01
N LEU A 120 -2.92 -5.77 -8.42
CA LEU A 120 -3.38 -4.56 -7.77
C LEU A 120 -4.11 -3.70 -8.80
N GLU A 121 -5.34 -3.32 -8.50
CA GLU A 121 -6.15 -2.45 -9.35
C GLU A 121 -6.47 -1.17 -8.57
N ASP A 122 -5.85 -0.06 -9.00
CA ASP A 122 -6.04 1.27 -8.43
C ASP A 122 -6.99 2.08 -9.32
N GLN A 123 -8.17 2.40 -8.80
CA GLN A 123 -9.14 3.24 -9.48
C GLN A 123 -9.19 4.62 -8.80
N LEU A 124 -8.97 5.66 -9.59
CA LEU A 124 -9.16 7.05 -9.19
C LEU A 124 -10.38 7.61 -9.89
N GLU A 125 -11.44 7.80 -9.11
CA GLU A 125 -12.62 8.53 -9.52
C GLU A 125 -12.41 10.03 -9.28
N GLY A 126 -13.05 10.86 -10.10
CA GLY A 126 -12.94 12.31 -10.05
C GLY A 126 -12.83 12.91 -11.44
N ALA A 127 -12.36 14.15 -11.51
CA ALA A 127 -12.18 14.86 -12.77
C ALA A 127 -10.94 15.74 -12.71
N GLY A 128 -10.42 16.08 -13.89
CA GLY A 128 -9.23 16.91 -14.05
C GLY A 128 -7.97 16.11 -14.30
N GLU A 129 -6.88 16.84 -14.52
CA GLU A 129 -5.56 16.28 -14.76
C GLU A 129 -4.73 16.35 -13.48
N HIS A 130 -4.12 15.23 -13.11
CA HIS A 130 -3.37 15.07 -11.87
C HIS A 130 -2.05 14.37 -12.10
N VAL A 131 -1.06 14.67 -11.26
CA VAL A 131 0.15 13.84 -11.16
C VAL A 131 -0.13 12.71 -10.17
N VAL A 132 0.02 11.47 -10.62
CA VAL A 132 -0.25 10.26 -9.85
C VAL A 132 1.05 9.49 -9.67
N CYS A 133 1.34 9.08 -8.44
CA CYS A 133 2.52 8.28 -8.10
C CYS A 133 2.10 7.05 -7.28
N VAL A 134 2.59 5.87 -7.62
CA VAL A 134 2.39 4.63 -6.85
C VAL A 134 3.73 4.18 -6.28
N TYR A 135 3.75 3.85 -4.99
CA TYR A 135 4.96 3.48 -4.26
C TYR A 135 4.96 2.00 -3.87
N PHE A 136 6.13 1.36 -4.02
CA PHE A 136 6.42 0.01 -3.56
C PHE A 136 7.77 -0.01 -2.85
N HIS A 137 7.74 -0.08 -1.52
CA HIS A 137 8.87 -0.04 -0.60
C HIS A 137 9.41 -1.46 -0.40
N LEU A 138 10.62 -1.72 -0.89
CA LEU A 138 11.23 -3.04 -0.82
C LEU A 138 11.89 -3.26 0.54
N HIS A 139 11.90 -4.51 1.01
CA HIS A 139 12.70 -4.90 2.16
C HIS A 139 14.21 -4.68 1.88
N PRO A 140 15.01 -4.22 2.86
CA PRO A 140 16.45 -3.91 2.67
C PRO A 140 17.31 -5.05 2.13
N SER A 141 16.90 -6.30 2.34
CA SER A 141 17.65 -7.47 1.87
C SER A 141 17.46 -7.77 0.38
N LEU A 142 16.61 -7.04 -0.33
CA LEU A 142 16.27 -7.29 -1.72
C LEU A 142 17.08 -6.41 -2.65
N ASN A 143 17.46 -6.97 -3.80
CA ASN A 143 18.03 -6.20 -4.89
C ASN A 143 16.97 -5.96 -5.96
N VAL A 144 17.06 -4.84 -6.66
CA VAL A 144 16.10 -4.46 -7.71
C VAL A 144 16.81 -3.86 -8.90
N ASP A 145 16.40 -4.28 -10.09
CA ASP A 145 16.87 -3.78 -11.38
C ASP A 145 15.66 -3.37 -12.24
N ILE A 146 15.71 -2.18 -12.85
CA ILE A 146 14.72 -1.74 -13.83
C ILE A 146 15.04 -2.40 -15.17
N GLU A 147 14.16 -3.29 -15.64
CA GLU A 147 14.34 -4.00 -16.91
C GLU A 147 13.74 -3.23 -18.09
N SER A 148 12.69 -2.45 -17.82
CA SER A 148 12.02 -1.60 -18.79
C SER A 148 11.34 -0.43 -18.06
N PRO A 149 10.83 0.58 -18.77
CA PRO A 149 10.09 1.69 -18.15
C PRO A 149 8.86 1.28 -17.32
N ARG A 150 8.45 0.01 -17.34
CA ARG A 150 7.24 -0.50 -16.69
C ARG A 150 7.48 -1.75 -15.84
N GLN A 151 8.70 -2.28 -15.82
CA GLN A 151 8.99 -3.56 -15.17
C GLN A 151 10.29 -3.50 -14.40
N ALA A 152 10.25 -4.01 -13.17
CA ALA A 152 11.40 -4.23 -12.32
C ALA A 152 11.54 -5.71 -11.97
N ARG A 153 12.79 -6.18 -11.99
CA ARG A 153 13.19 -7.47 -11.46
C ARG A 153 13.60 -7.30 -10.00
N ILE A 154 13.03 -8.10 -9.11
CA ILE A 154 13.35 -8.09 -7.67
C ILE A 154 13.99 -9.43 -7.33
N SER A 155 15.24 -9.41 -6.87
CA SER A 155 16.01 -10.60 -6.53
C SER A 155 15.99 -10.84 -5.02
N LEU A 156 15.56 -12.03 -4.61
CA LEU A 156 15.44 -12.45 -3.21
C LEU A 156 16.73 -13.19 -2.75
N PRO A 157 17.03 -13.22 -1.45
CA PRO A 157 18.26 -13.84 -0.92
C PRO A 157 18.38 -15.34 -1.18
N ASP A 158 17.26 -16.04 -1.38
CA ASP A 158 17.21 -17.48 -1.67
C ASP A 158 17.31 -17.80 -3.17
N GLY A 159 17.50 -16.78 -4.02
CA GLY A 159 17.61 -16.93 -5.47
C GLY A 159 16.28 -16.88 -6.22
N VAL A 160 15.14 -16.78 -5.53
CA VAL A 160 13.85 -16.50 -6.19
C VAL A 160 13.90 -15.10 -6.82
N THR A 161 13.31 -14.97 -7.99
CA THR A 161 13.21 -13.69 -8.70
C THR A 161 11.75 -13.35 -8.95
N LEU A 162 11.34 -12.15 -8.53
CA LEU A 162 10.01 -11.62 -8.77
C LEU A 162 10.06 -10.57 -9.88
N ALA A 163 8.94 -10.39 -10.57
CA ALA A 163 8.74 -9.30 -11.50
C ALA A 163 7.60 -8.41 -11.00
N LEU A 164 7.90 -7.12 -10.78
CA LEU A 164 6.88 -6.09 -10.59
C LEU A 164 6.64 -5.40 -11.92
N THR A 165 5.43 -5.50 -12.45
CA THR A 165 4.99 -4.79 -13.65
C THR A 165 3.95 -3.74 -13.24
N VAL A 166 4.14 -2.50 -13.68
CA VAL A 166 3.20 -1.40 -13.42
C VAL A 166 2.41 -1.04 -14.66
N ASP A 167 1.29 -0.35 -14.45
CA ASP A 167 0.39 0.06 -15.51
C ASP A 167 1.12 0.74 -16.67
N SER A 168 0.68 0.44 -17.89
CA SER A 168 1.27 0.94 -19.12
C SER A 168 1.38 2.47 -19.22
N ARG A 169 0.55 3.22 -18.50
CA ARG A 169 0.59 4.69 -18.51
C ARG A 169 1.66 5.26 -17.59
N LEU A 170 2.20 4.46 -16.67
CA LEU A 170 3.18 4.89 -15.68
C LEU A 170 4.61 4.62 -16.14
N ALA A 171 5.52 5.48 -15.68
CA ALA A 171 6.96 5.28 -15.79
C ALA A 171 7.53 4.87 -14.43
N LEU A 172 8.24 3.74 -14.39
CA LEU A 172 8.83 3.15 -13.20
C LEU A 172 10.27 3.64 -13.00
N SER A 173 10.60 4.01 -11.77
CA SER A 173 11.95 4.37 -11.33
C SER A 173 12.27 3.72 -9.98
N VAL A 174 13.56 3.64 -9.64
CA VAL A 174 14.04 3.25 -8.31
C VAL A 174 14.57 4.48 -7.59
N GLU A 175 14.20 4.62 -6.32
CA GLU A 175 14.68 5.66 -5.41
C GLU A 175 15.36 5.02 -4.19
N GLU A 176 16.37 5.70 -3.64
CA GLU A 176 16.92 5.37 -2.33
C GLU A 176 15.96 5.85 -1.24
N SER A 177 15.74 5.02 -0.23
CA SER A 177 15.00 5.41 0.98
C SER A 177 15.54 4.65 2.20
N TYR A 178 14.73 4.58 3.25
CA TYR A 178 14.97 3.74 4.41
C TYR A 178 13.65 3.11 4.89
N CYS A 179 13.78 2.03 5.64
CA CYS A 179 12.72 1.52 6.49
C CYS A 179 13.23 1.36 7.93
N SER A 180 12.31 1.34 8.88
CA SER A 180 12.63 1.26 10.30
C SER A 180 11.72 0.27 11.01
N ALA A 181 12.26 -0.90 11.32
CA ALA A 181 11.55 -1.93 12.08
C ALA A 181 11.60 -1.67 13.60
N ARG A 182 12.51 -0.80 14.05
CA ARG A 182 12.74 -0.45 15.46
C ARG A 182 13.12 1.02 15.56
N PHE A 183 12.78 1.63 16.70
CA PHE A 183 13.14 3.02 16.97
C PHE A 183 14.64 3.25 16.86
N ASP A 184 15.04 4.37 16.25
CA ASP A 184 16.41 4.77 15.92
C ASP A 184 17.22 3.78 15.06
N ASP A 185 16.58 2.76 14.47
CA ASP A 185 17.20 1.83 13.54
C ASP A 185 16.63 2.05 12.13
N ARG A 186 17.27 2.97 11.38
CA ARG A 186 16.95 3.23 9.97
C ARG A 186 17.86 2.41 9.09
N GLN A 187 17.29 1.47 8.36
CA GLN A 187 18.00 0.63 7.42
C GLN A 187 17.75 1.15 6.01
N PRO A 188 18.82 1.44 5.21
CA PRO A 188 18.66 1.83 3.82
C PRO A 188 17.88 0.78 3.04
N ASN A 189 16.96 1.22 2.19
CA ASN A 189 16.23 0.35 1.27
C ASN A 189 16.01 1.03 -0.08
N LYS A 190 15.37 0.29 -1.00
CA LYS A 190 14.97 0.80 -2.31
C LYS A 190 13.46 0.93 -2.37
N VAL A 191 12.99 1.95 -3.05
CA VAL A 191 11.56 2.17 -3.33
C VAL A 191 11.37 2.24 -4.83
N LEU A 192 10.47 1.40 -5.34
CA LEU A 192 9.99 1.49 -6.70
C LEU A 192 8.86 2.53 -6.74
N ARG A 193 9.02 3.53 -7.60
CA ARG A 193 8.05 4.63 -7.78
C ARG A 193 7.57 4.65 -9.23
N ALA A 194 6.27 4.54 -9.42
CA ALA A 194 5.63 4.60 -10.74
C ALA A 194 4.85 5.91 -10.87
N GLU A 195 5.15 6.75 -11.86
CA GLU A 195 4.54 8.07 -12.02
C GLU A 195 3.94 8.30 -13.42
N ALA A 196 2.82 9.02 -13.48
CA ALA A 196 2.38 9.72 -14.68
C ALA A 196 1.49 10.94 -14.37
N ARG A 197 1.30 11.79 -15.37
CA ARG A 197 0.23 12.78 -15.43
C ARG A 197 -0.98 12.16 -16.12
N LEU A 198 -2.12 12.09 -15.43
CA LEU A 198 -3.31 11.35 -15.87
C LEU A 198 -4.57 12.22 -15.78
N THR A 199 -5.49 12.04 -16.72
CA THR A 199 -6.85 12.60 -16.63
C THR A 199 -7.78 11.60 -15.97
N LEU A 200 -8.53 12.05 -14.96
CA LEU A 200 -9.50 11.22 -14.24
C LEU A 200 -10.87 11.18 -14.94
N PRO A 201 -11.64 10.08 -14.82
CA PRO A 201 -11.32 8.88 -14.03
C PRO A 201 -10.32 7.94 -14.73
N VAL A 202 -9.57 7.18 -13.93
CA VAL A 202 -8.59 6.22 -14.45
C VAL A 202 -8.53 4.97 -13.55
N SER A 203 -8.35 3.80 -14.16
CA SER A 203 -8.01 2.55 -13.47
C SER A 203 -6.61 2.13 -13.87
N LEU A 204 -5.75 1.76 -12.93
CA LEU A 204 -4.34 1.40 -13.12
C LEU A 204 -4.10 -0.02 -12.60
N HIS A 205 -3.55 -0.87 -13.47
CA HIS A 205 -3.29 -2.27 -13.14
C HIS A 205 -1.80 -2.52 -12.90
N HIS A 206 -1.47 -3.21 -11.80
CA HIS A 206 -0.12 -3.59 -11.44
C HIS A 206 -0.08 -5.06 -11.04
N GLU A 207 1.05 -5.72 -11.28
CA GLU A 207 1.22 -7.12 -10.94
C GLU A 207 2.60 -7.37 -10.33
N LEU A 208 2.62 -8.11 -9.22
CA LEU A 208 3.81 -8.76 -8.71
C LEU A 208 3.68 -10.26 -9.00
N THR A 209 4.65 -10.83 -9.70
CA THR A 209 4.66 -12.25 -10.12
C THR A 209 6.01 -12.89 -9.87
N GLY A 210 6.14 -14.20 -10.12
CA GLY A 210 7.44 -14.89 -10.12
C GLY A 210 7.64 -15.92 -9.01
N TRP A 211 6.59 -16.26 -8.26
CA TRP A 211 6.61 -17.40 -7.32
C TRP A 211 5.71 -18.53 -7.79
N VAL A 212 5.96 -19.73 -7.27
CA VAL A 212 5.07 -20.87 -7.45
C VAL A 212 3.99 -20.79 -6.39
N GLY A 213 2.74 -20.58 -6.81
CA GLY A 213 1.59 -20.60 -5.90
C GLY A 213 1.28 -22.00 -5.37
N PRO A 214 0.55 -22.10 -4.25
CA PRO A 214 0.02 -23.39 -3.81
C PRO A 214 -0.89 -23.99 -4.89
N ALA A 215 -0.86 -25.32 -5.06
CA ALA A 215 -1.80 -26.00 -5.94
C ALA A 215 -3.24 -25.74 -5.47
N PRO A 216 -4.22 -25.56 -6.39
CA PRO A 216 -5.61 -25.34 -6.00
C PRO A 216 -6.06 -26.48 -5.09
N SER A 217 -6.52 -26.13 -3.89
CA SER A 217 -7.03 -27.13 -2.96
C SER A 217 -8.34 -27.69 -3.51
N GLN A 218 -8.38 -28.99 -3.82
CA GLN A 218 -9.65 -29.69 -4.03
C GLN A 218 -10.36 -29.78 -2.68
N GLY A 219 -11.30 -28.88 -2.43
CA GLY A 219 -12.32 -28.94 -1.37
C GLY A 219 -11.80 -29.23 0.04
N SER A 220 -11.48 -28.20 0.82
CA SER A 220 -11.34 -28.35 2.27
C SER A 220 -12.61 -27.82 2.96
N ARG A 221 -13.18 -28.66 3.83
CA ARG A 221 -14.39 -28.39 4.61
C ARG A 221 -14.19 -27.14 5.46
N GLU A 222 -15.16 -26.24 5.40
CA GLU A 222 -15.31 -25.07 6.26
C GLU A 222 -15.03 -25.44 7.73
N ARG A 223 -14.03 -24.79 8.34
CA ARG A 223 -13.97 -24.66 9.79
C ARG A 223 -14.52 -23.27 10.11
N PRO A 224 -15.72 -23.16 10.69
CA PRO A 224 -16.22 -21.85 11.09
C PRO A 224 -15.28 -21.23 12.13
N TRP A 225 -15.05 -19.94 11.98
CA TRP A 225 -14.34 -19.10 12.95
C TRP A 225 -15.05 -19.18 14.31
N PRO A 226 -14.33 -19.20 15.45
CA PRO A 226 -14.96 -19.15 16.76
C PRO A 226 -15.76 -17.84 16.89
N THR A 227 -17.06 -17.97 17.17
CA THR A 227 -17.94 -16.84 17.46
C THR A 227 -17.44 -16.10 18.69
N VAL A 228 -17.32 -14.78 18.59
CA VAL A 228 -17.03 -13.92 19.74
C VAL A 228 -18.28 -13.89 20.62
N ASP A 229 -18.19 -14.50 21.80
CA ASP A 229 -19.24 -14.41 22.81
C ASP A 229 -19.46 -12.95 23.20
N THR A 230 -20.70 -12.50 23.02
CA THR A 230 -21.14 -11.17 23.46
C THR A 230 -21.32 -11.23 24.98
N PRO A 231 -20.67 -10.37 25.79
CA PRO A 231 -20.89 -10.37 27.22
C PRO A 231 -22.33 -9.89 27.53
N PRO A 232 -22.97 -10.43 28.57
CA PRO A 232 -24.34 -10.07 28.91
C PRO A 232 -24.41 -8.60 29.33
N GLN A 233 -25.40 -7.89 28.80
CA GLN A 233 -25.75 -6.55 29.24
C GLN A 233 -26.27 -6.62 30.67
N ALA A 234 -25.71 -5.77 31.54
CA ALA A 234 -26.23 -5.47 32.87
C ALA A 234 -27.06 -4.18 32.82
#